data_AF-A0A4P5P956-F1
#
_entry.id   AF-A0A4P5P956-F1
#
_cell.length_a   1.000
_cell.length_b   1.000
_cell.length_c   1.000
_cell.angle_alpha   90.00
_cell.angle_beta   90.00
_cell.angle_gamma   90.00
#
_symmetry.space_group_name_H-M   'P 1'
#
loop_
_entity.id
_entity.type
_entity.pdbx_description
1 polymer ?
#
loop_
_entity_poly.entity_id
_entity_poly.type
_entity_poly.pdbx_seq_one_letter_code
_entity_poly.pdbx_strand_id
1 'polypeptide(L)'
;MKALSLRPDYAWDVLTENKKFEYRTWNTKHRGDLLICSTARKLPGFISKHAIAVVNLTEVKQLGNGTFAWRLDNVRCIKPFYVKGQQGLFNVNDSYIEYPRENDVTMENGVEIISDDFWKHYYEAIID
;
A
#
# COMPACT_ATOMS: atom_id res chain seq x y z
N MET A 1 6.64 2.94 11.05
CA MET A 1 6.11 3.73 9.91
C MET A 1 4.67 4.13 10.16
N LYS A 2 4.22 5.26 9.61
CA LYS A 2 2.80 5.59 9.54
C LYS A 2 2.09 4.65 8.58
N ALA A 3 0.85 4.28 8.89
CA ALA A 3 0.05 3.38 8.09
C ALA A 3 -1.37 3.93 7.88
N LEU A 4 -1.97 3.59 6.74
CA LEU A 4 -3.33 3.94 6.38
C LEU A 4 -4.07 2.71 5.88
N SER A 5 -5.27 2.46 6.42
CA SER A 5 -6.14 1.40 5.93
C SER A 5 -7.07 1.89 4.81
N LEU A 6 -7.06 1.16 3.69
CA LEU A 6 -7.92 1.34 2.52
C LEU A 6 -8.84 0.12 2.33
N ARG A 7 -9.95 0.31 1.62
CA ARG A 7 -10.75 -0.84 1.14
C ARG A 7 -9.85 -1.72 0.24
N PRO A 8 -9.93 -3.07 0.28
CA PRO A 8 -8.95 -3.94 -0.40
C PRO A 8 -8.71 -3.62 -1.88
N ASP A 9 -9.76 -3.34 -2.63
CA ASP A 9 -9.70 -2.92 -4.03
C ASP A 9 -8.95 -1.59 -4.21
N TYR A 10 -9.19 -0.60 -3.36
CA TYR A 10 -8.43 0.65 -3.42
C TYR A 10 -6.98 0.50 -2.95
N ALA A 11 -6.70 -0.41 -2.01
CA ALA A 11 -5.34 -0.75 -1.64
C ALA A 11 -4.60 -1.36 -2.85
N TRP A 12 -5.29 -2.25 -3.57
CA TRP A 12 -4.79 -2.85 -4.81
C TRP A 12 -4.58 -1.82 -5.92
N ASP A 13 -5.49 -0.87 -6.09
CA ASP A 13 -5.31 0.22 -7.05
C ASP A 13 -4.09 1.09 -6.71
N VAL A 14 -3.76 1.27 -5.43
CA VAL A 14 -2.52 1.95 -5.02
C VAL A 14 -1.30 1.10 -5.35
N LEU A 15 -1.32 -0.20 -5.00
CA LEU A 15 -0.24 -1.14 -5.31
C LEU A 15 0.08 -1.21 -6.82
N THR A 16 -0.96 -1.19 -7.65
CA THR A 16 -0.85 -1.26 -9.12
C THR A 16 -0.72 0.12 -9.79
N GLU A 17 -0.52 1.18 -9.00
CA GLU A 17 -0.36 2.58 -9.45
C GLU A 17 -1.56 3.18 -10.23
N ASN A 18 -2.70 2.49 -10.25
CA ASN A 18 -3.96 2.98 -10.82
C ASN A 18 -4.60 4.09 -9.97
N LYS A 19 -4.27 4.17 -8.69
CA LYS A 19 -4.74 5.21 -7.75
C LYS A 19 -3.58 6.01 -7.19
N LYS A 20 -3.41 7.22 -7.73
CA LYS A 20 -2.36 8.20 -7.33
C LYS A 20 -2.79 9.18 -6.23
N PHE A 21 -4.09 9.25 -5.95
CA PHE A 21 -4.64 10.15 -4.94
C PHE A 21 -5.59 9.43 -3.99
N GLU A 22 -5.39 9.64 -2.70
CA GLU A 22 -6.33 9.24 -1.66
C GLU A 22 -7.15 10.44 -1.17
N TYR A 23 -8.47 10.27 -1.02
CA TYR A 23 -9.36 11.36 -0.62
C TYR A 23 -9.86 11.13 0.80
N ARG A 24 -9.70 12.13 1.66
CA ARG A 24 -10.11 12.08 3.07
C ARG A 24 -10.80 13.35 3.49
N THR A 25 -11.72 13.25 4.46
CA THR A 25 -12.39 14.38 5.09
C THR A 25 -11.55 15.03 6.20
N TRP A 26 -10.31 14.58 6.38
CA TRP A 26 -9.40 15.07 7.40
C TRP A 26 -7.98 15.23 6.84
N ASN A 27 -7.25 16.16 7.46
CA ASN A 27 -5.89 16.52 7.08
C ASN A 27 -4.84 15.72 7.86
N THR A 28 -3.63 15.59 7.30
CA THR A 28 -2.45 15.12 8.03
C THR A 28 -1.24 16.00 7.74
N LYS A 29 -0.40 16.17 8.76
CA LYS A 29 0.93 16.79 8.62
C LYS A 29 1.99 15.80 8.14
N HIS A 30 1.68 14.50 8.12
CA HIS A 30 2.63 13.46 7.69
C HIS A 30 3.04 13.67 6.23
N ARG A 31 4.34 13.56 5.97
CA ARG A 31 4.94 13.50 4.64
C ARG A 31 6.06 12.46 4.68
N GLY A 32 6.26 11.76 3.58
CA GLY A 32 7.20 10.64 3.52
C GLY A 32 6.49 9.29 3.48
N ASP A 33 7.19 8.25 3.92
CA ASP A 33 6.74 6.88 3.77
C ASP A 33 5.44 6.58 4.54
N LEU A 34 4.51 5.94 3.85
CA LEU A 34 3.19 5.57 4.32
C LEU A 34 2.91 4.11 3.92
N LEU A 35 2.69 3.27 4.92
CA LEU A 35 2.31 1.87 4.73
C LEU A 35 0.83 1.79 4.35
N ILE A 36 0.53 1.11 3.25
CA ILE A 36 -0.83 0.86 2.78
C ILE A 36 -1.29 -0.50 3.27
N CYS A 37 -2.43 -0.49 3.96
CA CYS A 37 -3.04 -1.69 4.51
C CYS A 37 -4.45 -1.90 3.97
N SER A 38 -4.82 -3.12 3.67
CA SER A 38 -6.19 -3.50 3.39
C SER A 38 -7.00 -3.61 4.68
N THR A 39 -8.21 -3.04 4.67
CA THR A 39 -9.19 -3.25 5.75
C THR A 39 -9.60 -4.72 5.88
N ALA A 40 -10.36 -5.03 6.93
CA ALA A 40 -10.86 -6.38 7.20
C ALA A 40 -12.05 -6.83 6.34
N ARG A 41 -12.54 -5.96 5.45
CA ARG A 41 -13.62 -6.29 4.51
C ARG A 41 -13.09 -7.35 3.54
N LYS A 42 -13.79 -8.47 3.41
CA LYS A 42 -13.48 -9.47 2.37
C LYS A 42 -14.09 -9.00 1.04
N LEU A 43 -13.28 -8.99 0.00
CA LEU A 43 -13.71 -8.73 -1.38
C LEU A 43 -13.05 -9.80 -2.26
N PRO A 44 -13.81 -10.62 -2.99
CA PRO A 44 -13.25 -11.65 -3.85
C PRO A 44 -12.23 -11.07 -4.82
N GLY A 45 -11.07 -11.71 -4.94
CA GLY A 45 -9.99 -11.26 -5.82
C GLY A 45 -9.06 -10.20 -5.22
N PHE A 46 -9.22 -9.86 -3.94
CA PHE A 46 -8.37 -8.88 -3.25
C PHE A 46 -7.90 -9.38 -1.88
N ILE A 47 -6.74 -8.87 -1.45
CA ILE A 47 -6.13 -9.22 -0.17
C ILE A 47 -6.77 -8.37 0.94
N SER A 48 -7.40 -8.97 1.95
CA SER A 48 -7.88 -8.28 3.15
C SER A 48 -6.94 -8.43 4.35
N LYS A 49 -7.00 -7.52 5.34
CA LYS A 49 -6.27 -7.58 6.64
C LYS A 49 -4.72 -7.62 6.55
N HIS A 50 -4.14 -7.21 5.42
CA HIS A 50 -2.68 -7.19 5.25
C HIS A 50 -2.16 -5.80 4.93
N ALA A 51 -0.94 -5.50 5.35
CA ALA A 51 -0.13 -4.47 4.71
C ALA A 51 0.39 -5.01 3.37
N ILE A 52 0.35 -4.21 2.31
CA ILE A 52 0.64 -4.69 0.94
C ILE A 52 1.60 -3.80 0.15
N ALA A 53 1.80 -2.55 0.55
CA ALA A 53 2.70 -1.64 -0.16
C ALA A 53 3.18 -0.52 0.77
N VAL A 54 4.32 0.08 0.44
CA VAL A 54 4.76 1.36 0.97
C VAL A 54 4.72 2.39 -0.15
N VAL A 55 4.12 3.55 0.12
CA VAL A 55 4.09 4.70 -0.79
C VAL A 55 4.72 5.91 -0.14
N ASN A 56 4.99 6.95 -0.91
CA ASN A 56 5.40 8.25 -0.40
C ASN A 56 4.21 9.23 -0.46
N LEU A 57 3.78 9.71 0.72
CA LEU A 57 2.80 10.79 0.83
C LEU A 57 3.51 12.13 0.61
N THR A 58 3.45 12.65 -0.61
CA THR A 58 4.20 13.85 -1.03
C THR A 58 3.43 15.14 -0.79
N GLU A 59 2.11 15.11 -0.97
CA GLU A 59 1.26 16.29 -0.86
C GLU A 59 -0.08 15.95 -0.19
N VAL A 60 -0.59 16.88 0.61
CA VAL A 60 -1.99 16.89 1.06
C VAL A 60 -2.56 18.25 0.74
N LYS A 61 -3.45 18.29 -0.25
CA LYS A 61 -4.08 19.51 -0.75
C LYS A 61 -5.53 19.56 -0.30
N GLN A 62 -5.92 20.64 0.37
CA GLN A 62 -7.32 20.88 0.66
C GLN A 62 -8.08 21.19 -0.63
N LEU A 63 -9.20 20.51 -0.82
CA LEU A 63 -10.17 20.73 -1.88
C LEU A 63 -11.38 21.51 -1.32
N GLY A 64 -12.37 21.76 -2.17
CA GLY A 64 -13.67 22.27 -1.72
C GLY A 64 -14.35 21.32 -0.72
N ASN A 65 -15.27 21.87 0.08
CA ASN A 65 -16.14 21.11 0.99
C ASN A 65 -15.42 20.32 2.09
N GLY A 66 -14.22 20.76 2.52
CA GLY A 66 -13.48 20.13 3.62
C GLY A 66 -12.88 18.76 3.28
N THR A 67 -12.79 18.40 2.00
CA THR A 67 -12.09 17.20 1.54
C THR A 67 -10.62 17.51 1.25
N PHE A 68 -9.74 16.53 1.38
CA PHE A 68 -8.32 16.62 1.12
C PHE A 68 -7.91 15.55 0.11
N ALA A 69 -7.10 15.92 -0.87
CA ALA A 69 -6.43 15.00 -1.79
C ALA A 69 -5.00 14.74 -1.30
N TRP A 70 -4.68 13.47 -1.06
CA TRP A 70 -3.40 13.00 -0.60
C TRP A 70 -2.68 12.36 -1.79
N ARG A 71 -1.58 12.96 -2.26
CA ARG A 71 -0.80 12.44 -3.38
C ARG A 71 0.10 11.29 -2.92
N LEU A 72 -0.02 10.15 -3.58
CA LEU A 72 0.73 8.94 -3.33
C LEU A 72 1.67 8.69 -4.51
N ASP A 73 2.97 8.77 -4.28
CA ASP A 73 4.02 8.51 -5.28
C ASP A 73 4.96 7.38 -4.79
N ASN A 74 5.88 6.92 -5.64
CA ASN A 74 6.93 5.95 -5.29
C ASN A 74 6.39 4.68 -4.59
N VAL A 75 5.49 3.98 -5.30
CA VAL A 75 4.89 2.73 -4.83
C VAL A 75 5.95 1.65 -4.80
N ARG A 76 6.06 0.97 -3.66
CA ARG A 76 6.97 -0.15 -3.42
C ARG A 76 6.17 -1.30 -2.84
N CYS A 77 6.16 -2.44 -3.53
CA CYS A 77 5.60 -3.67 -2.98
C CYS A 77 6.46 -4.14 -1.78
N ILE A 78 5.83 -4.94 -0.92
CA ILE A 78 6.45 -5.54 0.27
C ILE A 78 5.99 -6.98 0.36
N LYS A 79 6.66 -7.81 1.16
CA LYS A 79 6.11 -9.12 1.53
C LYS A 79 4.89 -8.86 2.42
N PRO A 80 3.65 -9.15 1.98
CA PRO A 80 2.47 -8.78 2.74
C PRO A 80 2.45 -9.48 4.09
N PHE A 81 2.01 -8.77 5.11
CA PHE A 81 1.89 -9.32 6.46
C PHE A 81 0.61 -8.85 7.12
N TYR A 82 0.08 -9.69 8.01
CA TYR A 82 -1.16 -9.41 8.72
C TYR A 82 -1.04 -8.12 9.53
N VAL A 83 -1.99 -7.20 9.33
CA VAL A 83 -2.12 -5.98 10.12
C VAL A 83 -3.59 -5.74 10.42
N LYS A 84 -3.90 -5.58 11.71
CA LYS A 84 -5.21 -5.09 12.13
C LYS A 84 -5.30 -3.59 11.84
N GLY A 85 -6.04 -3.23 10.80
CA GLY A 85 -6.30 -1.84 10.43
C GLY A 85 -6.98 -1.03 11.55
N GLN A 86 -6.80 0.29 11.51
CA GLN A 86 -7.33 1.23 12.50
C GLN A 86 -7.97 2.44 11.81
N GLN A 87 -8.79 3.20 12.55
CA GLN A 87 -9.31 4.48 12.07
C GLN A 87 -8.19 5.54 12.09
N GLY A 88 -8.13 6.36 11.03
CA GLY A 88 -7.09 7.38 10.89
C GLY A 88 -5.72 6.81 10.51
N LEU A 89 -4.67 7.63 10.66
CA LEU A 89 -3.29 7.16 10.59
C LEU A 89 -2.92 6.42 11.88
N PHE A 90 -2.27 5.27 11.73
CA PHE A 90 -1.74 4.50 12.85
C PHE A 90 -0.25 4.18 12.64
N ASN A 91 0.39 3.56 13.64
CA ASN A 91 1.80 3.19 13.56
C ASN A 91 1.92 1.67 13.43
N VAL A 92 2.84 1.24 12.56
CA VAL A 92 3.29 -0.15 12.45
C VAL A 92 4.80 -0.18 12.69
N ASN A 93 5.30 -1.21 13.39
CA ASN A 93 6.73 -1.37 13.62
C ASN A 93 7.44 -1.67 12.29
N ASP A 94 8.53 -0.95 12.02
CA ASP A 94 9.31 -1.07 10.79
C ASP A 94 9.95 -2.46 10.65
N SER A 95 10.19 -3.16 11.77
CA SER A 95 10.73 -4.51 11.76
C SER A 95 9.83 -5.55 11.07
N TYR A 96 8.56 -5.23 10.81
CA TYR A 96 7.64 -6.12 10.09
C TYR A 96 7.63 -5.87 8.58
N ILE A 97 8.25 -4.78 8.11
CA ILE A 97 8.19 -4.37 6.72
C ILE A 97 9.39 -4.98 5.98
N GLU A 98 9.12 -5.99 5.17
CA GLU A 98 10.13 -6.63 4.32
C GLU A 98 9.90 -6.29 2.86
N TYR A 99 10.93 -5.76 2.19
CA TYR A 99 10.91 -5.51 0.75
C TYR A 99 11.36 -6.76 -0.03
N PRO A 100 10.99 -6.86 -1.32
CA PRO A 100 11.64 -7.81 -2.24
C PRO A 100 13.17 -7.67 -2.18
N ARG A 101 13.86 -8.81 -2.23
CA ARG A 101 15.34 -8.88 -2.25
C ARG A 101 15.83 -9.33 -3.63
N GLU A 102 17.13 -9.48 -3.80
CA GLU A 102 17.76 -9.93 -5.05
C GLU A 102 17.16 -11.22 -5.63
N ASN A 103 16.73 -12.17 -4.77
CA ASN A 103 16.10 -13.42 -5.22
C ASN A 103 14.61 -13.27 -5.58
N ASP A 104 14.00 -12.13 -5.28
CA ASP A 104 12.60 -11.81 -5.57
C ASP A 104 12.45 -11.01 -6.88
N VAL A 105 13.56 -10.75 -7.59
CA VAL A 105 13.59 -10.00 -8.84
C VAL A 105 14.09 -10.84 -10.02
N THR A 106 13.66 -10.47 -11.22
CA THR A 106 14.17 -11.00 -12.49
C THR A 106 14.54 -9.85 -13.42
N MET A 107 15.34 -10.13 -14.44
CA MET A 107 15.76 -9.15 -15.44
C MET A 107 14.89 -9.25 -16.69
N GLU A 108 14.20 -8.17 -17.04
CA GLU A 108 13.50 -8.03 -18.31
C GLU A 108 13.99 -6.82 -19.08
N ASN A 109 14.48 -7.05 -20.31
CA ASN A 109 15.02 -5.99 -21.19
C ASN A 109 16.08 -5.09 -20.50
N GLY A 110 16.87 -5.66 -19.58
CA GLY A 110 17.90 -4.92 -18.83
C GLY A 110 17.38 -4.13 -17.63
N VAL A 111 16.11 -4.32 -17.24
CA VAL A 111 15.48 -3.69 -16.07
C VAL A 111 15.15 -4.77 -15.04
N GLU A 112 15.46 -4.50 -13.77
CA GLU A 112 15.01 -5.33 -12.65
C GLU A 112 13.51 -5.15 -12.46
N ILE A 113 12.78 -6.26 -12.48
CA ILE A 113 11.36 -6.32 -12.16
C ILE A 113 11.11 -7.35 -11.07
N ILE A 114 10.00 -7.20 -10.35
CA ILE A 114 9.56 -8.20 -9.38
C ILE A 114 9.15 -9.48 -10.11
N SER A 115 9.67 -10.62 -9.67
CA SER A 115 9.43 -11.91 -10.33
C SER A 115 7.99 -12.39 -10.17
N ASP A 116 7.51 -13.16 -11.15
CA ASP A 116 6.21 -13.85 -11.07
C ASP A 116 6.10 -14.74 -9.82
N ASP A 117 7.19 -15.38 -9.42
CA ASP A 117 7.22 -16.25 -8.24
C ASP A 117 7.01 -15.45 -6.96
N PHE A 118 7.53 -14.23 -6.88
CA PHE A 118 7.24 -13.33 -5.76
C PHE A 118 5.74 -13.00 -5.69
N TRP A 119 5.13 -12.61 -6.80
CA TRP A 119 3.70 -12.28 -6.85
C TRP A 119 2.83 -13.48 -6.46
N LYS A 120 3.11 -14.65 -7.04
CA LYS A 120 2.40 -15.90 -6.74
C LYS A 120 2.52 -16.27 -5.26
N HIS A 121 3.74 -16.24 -4.73
CA HIS A 121 4.01 -16.70 -3.37
C HIS A 121 3.47 -15.77 -2.29
N TYR A 122 3.60 -14.45 -2.48
CA TYR A 122 3.32 -13.48 -1.43
C TYR A 122 1.98 -12.76 -1.58
N TYR A 123 1.47 -12.58 -2.80
CA TYR A 123 0.25 -11.83 -3.06
C TYR A 123 -0.91 -12.75 -3.46
N GLU A 124 -0.75 -13.54 -4.52
CA GLU A 124 -1.83 -14.39 -5.03
C GLU A 124 -2.25 -15.47 -4.02
N ALA A 125 -1.29 -16.01 -3.27
CA ALA A 125 -1.52 -17.02 -2.24
C ALA A 125 -2.45 -16.57 -1.09
N ILE A 126 -2.68 -15.26 -0.94
CA ILE A 126 -3.46 -14.67 0.16
C ILE A 126 -4.65 -13.81 -0.31
N ILE A 127 -5.01 -13.90 -1.60
CA ILE A 127 -6.23 -13.32 -2.13
C ILE A 127 -7.45 -14.04 -1.54
N ASP A 128 -8.48 -13.28 -1.14
CA ASP A 128 -9.77 -13.81 -0.66
C ASP A 128 -10.68 -14.33 -1.80
#